data_AF-A0A1Z5HNY3-F1
#
_entry.id   AF-A0A1Z5HNY3-F1
#
_cell.length_a   1.000
_cell.length_b   1.000
_cell.length_c   1.000
_cell.angle_alpha   90.00
_cell.angle_beta   90.00
_cell.angle_gamma   90.00
#
_symmetry.space_group_name_H-M   'P 1'
#
loop_
_entity.id
_entity.type
_entity.pdbx_description
1 polymer ?
#
loop_
_entity_poly.entity_id
_entity_poly.type
_entity_poly.pdbx_seq_one_letter_code
_entity_poly.pdbx_strand_id
1 'polypeptide(L)' 'MKFSKFSKKEQLQIYIAQGEAYRQLLLKTNHGGRYNAKIKQIEAKIRRAQQDLARIK' A
#
# COMPACT_ATOMS: atom_id res chain seq x y z
N MET A 1 12.67 20.54 -9.01
CA MET A 1 12.69 19.07 -9.21
C MET A 1 11.37 18.62 -9.83
N LYS A 2 11.34 18.32 -11.14
CA LYS A 2 10.15 17.77 -11.82
C LYS A 2 10.21 16.24 -11.74
N PHE A 3 9.76 15.67 -10.62
CA PHE A 3 9.53 14.24 -10.54
C PHE A 3 8.16 13.92 -11.14
N SER A 4 8.15 13.54 -12.42
CA SER A 4 6.99 12.89 -13.03
C SER A 4 7.49 11.84 -14.02
N LYS A 5 8.31 10.89 -13.52
CA LYS A 5 8.77 9.75 -14.32
C LYS A 5 7.71 8.66 -14.47
N PHE A 6 6.64 8.73 -13.67
CA PHE A 6 5.57 7.74 -13.63
C PHE A 6 4.20 8.41 -13.72
N SER A 7 3.31 7.82 -14.50
CA SER A 7 1.88 8.15 -14.54
C SER A 7 1.23 7.92 -13.17
N LYS A 8 0.08 8.57 -12.94
CA LYS A 8 -0.69 8.38 -11.70
C LYS A 8 -1.06 6.90 -11.47
N LYS A 9 -1.33 6.17 -12.55
CA LYS A 9 -1.62 4.73 -12.54
C LYS A 9 -0.43 3.93 -12.00
N GLU A 10 0.76 4.17 -12.55
CA GLU A 10 2.00 3.51 -12.12
C GLU A 10 2.36 3.86 -10.68
N GLN A 11 2.19 5.12 -10.26
CA GLN A 11 2.42 5.52 -8.87
C GLN A 11 1.53 4.75 -7.89
N LEU A 12 0.24 4.57 -8.23
CA LEU A 12 -0.67 3.78 -7.41
C LEU A 12 -0.32 2.28 -7.40
N GLN A 13 0.08 1.72 -8.54
CA GLN A 13 0.53 0.32 -8.61
C GLN A 13 1.78 0.08 -7.75
N ILE A 14 2.77 0.96 -7.82
CA ILE A 14 3.98 0.91 -6.99
C ILE A 14 3.60 1.03 -5.51
N TYR A 15 2.72 1.97 -5.18
CA TYR A 15 2.25 2.18 -3.80
C TYR A 15 1.56 0.93 -3.24
N ILE A 16 0.69 0.29 -4.03
CA ILE A 16 0.00 -0.95 -3.64
C ILE A 16 1.03 -2.06 -3.38
N ALA A 17 1.97 -2.27 -4.31
CA ALA A 17 3.00 -3.30 -4.19
C ALA A 17 3.88 -3.11 -2.95
N GLN A 18 4.31 -1.87 -2.69
CA GLN A 18 5.08 -1.53 -1.48
C GLN A 18 4.27 -1.74 -0.21
N GLY A 19 2.98 -1.36 -0.22
CA GLY A 19 2.06 -1.58 0.89
C GLY A 19 1.89 -3.06 1.21
N GLU A 20 1.71 -3.90 0.19
CA GLU A 20 1.58 -5.35 0.35
C GLU A 20 2.84 -5.97 0.91
N ALA A 21 4.02 -5.60 0.37
CA ALA A 21 5.31 -6.08 0.89
C ALA A 21 5.50 -5.70 2.36
N TYR A 22 5.18 -4.46 2.72
CA TYR A 22 5.31 -3.99 4.11
C TYR A 22 4.33 -4.66 5.06
N ARG A 23 3.08 -4.86 4.63
CA ARG A 23 2.09 -5.63 5.37
C ARG A 23 2.56 -7.06 5.64
N GLN A 24 3.11 -7.73 4.63
CA GLN A 24 3.65 -9.10 4.79
C GLN A 24 4.82 -9.14 5.77
N LEU A 25 5.71 -8.15 5.73
CA LEU A 25 6.80 -8.02 6.70
C LEU A 25 6.26 -7.85 8.13
N LEU A 26 5.25 -7.00 8.30
CA LEU A 26 4.63 -6.81 9.62
C LEU A 26 3.94 -8.07 10.10
N LEU A 27 3.20 -8.78 9.25
CA LEU A 27 2.59 -10.07 9.59
C LEU A 27 3.64 -11.08 10.09
N LYS A 28 4.78 -11.19 9.40
CA LYS A 28 5.87 -12.10 9.79
C LYS A 28 6.53 -11.73 11.12
N THR A 29 6.56 -10.44 11.45
CA THR A 29 7.22 -9.92 12.67
C THR A 29 6.23 -9.61 13.80
N ASN A 30 4.94 -9.92 13.62
CA ASN A 30 3.87 -9.58 14.55
C ASN A 30 3.77 -10.55 15.73
N HIS A 31 4.79 -10.56 16.57
CA HIS A 31 4.75 -11.27 17.84
C HIS A 31 3.84 -10.55 18.84
N GLY A 32 2.87 -11.26 19.40
CA GLY A 32 1.95 -10.73 20.41
C GLY A 32 0.97 -9.67 19.88
N GLY A 33 0.77 -9.56 18.56
CA GLY A 33 -0.24 -8.65 17.98
C GLY A 33 0.14 -7.16 17.98
N ARG A 34 1.40 -6.82 18.30
CA ARG A 34 1.91 -5.43 18.38
C ARG A 34 1.66 -4.61 17.10
N TYR A 35 1.61 -5.26 15.94
CA TYR A 35 1.42 -4.62 14.65
C TYR A 35 0.00 -4.74 14.09
N ASN A 36 -0.97 -5.30 14.83
CA ASN A 36 -2.35 -5.48 14.35
C ASN A 36 -2.98 -4.16 13.87
N ALA A 37 -2.84 -3.09 14.65
CA ALA A 37 -3.37 -1.77 14.28
C ALA A 37 -2.69 -1.23 13.02
N LYS A 38 -1.38 -1.43 12.89
CA LYS A 38 -0.60 -0.96 11.74
C LYS A 38 -0.94 -1.74 10.47
N ILE A 39 -1.09 -3.06 10.57
CA ILE A 39 -1.52 -3.94 9.48
C ILE A 39 -2.89 -3.49 8.97
N LYS A 40 -3.88 -3.28 9.86
CA LYS A 40 -5.21 -2.78 9.48
C LYS A 40 -5.16 -1.42 8.78
N GLN A 41 -4.31 -0.51 9.25
CA GLN A 41 -4.12 0.80 8.61
C GLN A 41 -3.53 0.66 7.20
N ILE A 42 -2.55 -0.23 7.00
CA ILE A 42 -1.95 -0.48 5.69
C ILE A 42 -2.98 -1.11 4.75
N GLU A 43 -3.76 -2.08 5.22
CA GLU A 43 -4.83 -2.70 4.45
C GLU A 43 -5.87 -1.66 3.99
N ALA A 44 -6.29 -0.76 4.88
CA ALA A 44 -7.22 0.31 4.52
C ALA A 44 -6.64 1.26 3.46
N LYS A 45 -5.34 1.57 3.54
CA LYS A 45 -4.65 2.40 2.54
C LYS A 45 -4.52 1.70 1.19
N ILE A 46 -4.17 0.42 1.17
CA ILE A 46 -4.11 -0.40 -0.06
C ILE A 46 -5.48 -0.44 -0.71
N ARG A 47 -6.54 -0.70 0.06
CA ARG A 47 -7.92 -0.76 -0.45
C ARG A 47 -8.34 0.56 -1.11
N ARG A 48 -8.02 1.70 -0.50
CA ARG A 48 -8.28 3.02 -1.09
C ARG A 48 -7.49 3.22 -2.39
N ALA A 49 -6.20 2.86 -2.39
CA ALA A 49 -5.37 2.98 -3.58
C ALA A 49 -5.87 2.08 -4.74
N GLN A 50 -6.37 0.88 -4.44
CA GLN A 50 -6.99 -0.01 -5.41
C GLN A 50 -8.29 0.59 -5.98
N GLN A 51 -9.12 1.20 -5.13
CA GLN A 51 -10.32 1.92 -5.58
C GLN A 51 -9.97 3.11 -6.49
N ASP A 52 -8.94 3.86 -6.14
CA ASP A 52 -8.49 4.98 -6.96
C ASP A 52 -7.87 4.51 -8.28
N LEU A 53 -7.13 3.41 -8.27
CA LEU A 53 -6.59 2.77 -9.47
C LEU A 53 -7.71 2.32 -10.41
N ALA A 54 -8.77 1.72 -9.87
CA ALA A 54 -9.93 1.27 -10.65
C ALA A 54 -10.71 2.43 -11.30
N ARG A 55 -10.61 3.65 -10.74
CA ARG A 55 -11.23 4.85 -11.32
C ARG A 55 -10.40 5.46 -12.45
N ILE A 56 -9.12 5.12 -12.54
CA ILE A 56 -8.23 5.56 -13.63
C ILE A 56 -8.38 4.57 -14.77
N LYS A 57 -9.18 4.95 -15.78
CA LYS A 57 -9.35 4.20 -17.03
C LYS A 57 -8.00 3.96 -17.73
#